data_AF-A0A0S9PJI8-F1
#
_entry.id   AF-A0A0S9PJI8-F1
#
_cell.length_a   1.000
_cell.length_b   1.000
_cell.length_c   1.000
_cell.angle_alpha   90.00
_cell.angle_beta   90.00
_cell.angle_gamma   90.00
#
_symmetry.space_group_name_H-M   'P 1'
#
loop_
_entity.id
_entity.type
_entity.pdbx_description
1 polymer ?
#
loop_
_entity_poly.entity_id
_entity_poly.type
_entity_poly.pdbx_seq_one_letter_code
_entity_poly.pdbx_strand_id
1 'polypeptide(L)'
;MTTTSETTTSGGARVRVQRFGTFLSGMIMPNIPALIAWGLLTALFIDVGWLPNEQLATIVGPFIHYLLPILIAYTGGHMIYQVRGGVVASIALMGVIGGSDYLIAQINAAALAENPDASELGQVHMFIGAMIMAPIAAYSMKWLDGLWDGKIRPGFEMLVNMFSAGIWGFILLIIGFYPVAFVINGIMSLLSGAVGWLVDTNLLPLTSIIIEPAKVFFLNNAINHGVLTPLGIEQAAGESHKSILFLLEANPGPGVGLLLAFVVFGIGAARASAPGAAIIQFFGGIHEIYFPYALMKPTLIIALIAGGMTGVTTNMLMDSGLRAPAAPGSIIAIFAQTASDSYLGVALSVLLSAAVTFFVSMIILRASRKKDLAAEAAGEDALGAALAANAANKGGESRVGSLLGTDAGASATATAAGGVATAAKLENIVFACDAGMGSSAMGASVLRNKLKKAGITDVSVRNLAIANLTDDIDLVITQKELTDRAKQKTPNAQHVSVDNFMNSPRYDEVVNQVAAQHPTDQA
;
A
#
# COMPACT_ATOMS: atom_id res chain seq x y z
N MET A 1 16.95 -45.72 12.60
CA MET A 1 16.30 -44.59 13.28
C MET A 1 16.76 -43.32 12.59
N THR A 2 15.90 -42.76 11.74
CA THR A 2 16.15 -41.51 11.01
C THR A 2 15.77 -40.37 11.94
N THR A 3 16.75 -39.65 12.45
CA THR A 3 16.54 -38.43 13.23
C THR A 3 16.16 -37.30 12.28
N THR A 4 14.87 -36.99 12.19
CA THR A 4 14.38 -35.73 11.64
C THR A 4 14.81 -34.61 12.58
N SER A 5 15.80 -33.81 12.15
CA SER A 5 16.11 -32.54 12.78
C SER A 5 14.95 -31.57 12.52
N GLU A 6 14.25 -31.17 13.58
CA GLU A 6 13.30 -30.06 13.51
C GLU A 6 14.07 -28.77 13.20
N THR A 7 13.75 -28.15 12.05
CA THR A 7 14.20 -26.80 11.72
C THR A 7 13.42 -25.80 12.57
N THR A 8 14.13 -25.10 13.44
CA THR A 8 13.60 -24.02 14.27
C THR A 8 13.06 -22.88 13.41
N THR A 9 11.80 -22.51 13.65
CA THR A 9 11.05 -21.47 12.95
C THR A 9 11.58 -20.08 13.31
N SER A 10 12.49 -19.55 12.48
CA SER A 10 12.96 -18.15 12.53
C SER A 10 11.90 -17.10 12.13
N GLY A 11 10.64 -17.50 11.91
CA GLY A 11 9.59 -16.65 11.34
C GLY A 11 8.92 -15.65 12.30
N GLY A 12 9.07 -15.79 13.62
CA GLY A 12 8.25 -15.02 14.59
C GLY A 12 8.46 -13.50 14.55
N ALA A 13 9.70 -13.03 14.58
CA ALA A 13 10.00 -11.59 14.61
C ALA A 13 9.69 -10.91 13.29
N ARG A 14 10.08 -11.53 12.18
CA ARG A 14 9.82 -11.02 10.82
C ARG A 14 8.33 -10.88 10.54
N VAL A 15 7.53 -11.89 10.88
CA VAL A 15 6.07 -11.86 10.68
C VAL A 15 5.43 -10.73 11.49
N ARG A 16 5.92 -10.43 12.70
CA ARG A 16 5.43 -9.28 13.49
C ARG A 16 5.75 -7.95 12.81
N VAL A 17 6.98 -7.75 12.32
CA VAL A 17 7.37 -6.53 11.61
C VAL A 17 6.55 -6.35 10.33
N GLN A 18 6.28 -7.44 9.59
CA GLN A 18 5.44 -7.41 8.41
C GLN A 18 3.99 -7.07 8.74
N ARG A 19 3.39 -7.68 9.77
CA ARG A 19 2.03 -7.34 10.22
C ARG A 19 1.93 -5.88 10.63
N PHE A 20 2.94 -5.37 11.33
CA PHE A 20 3.03 -3.97 11.70
C PHE A 20 3.12 -3.06 10.46
N GLY A 21 4.00 -3.38 9.51
CA GLY A 21 4.13 -2.64 8.24
C GLY A 21 2.85 -2.63 7.41
N THR A 22 2.17 -3.77 7.31
CA THR A 22 0.88 -3.89 6.63
C THR A 22 -0.19 -3.06 7.31
N PHE A 23 -0.22 -3.04 8.65
CA PHE A 23 -1.12 -2.18 9.40
C PHE A 23 -0.88 -0.70 9.11
N LEU A 24 0.37 -0.22 9.21
CA LEU A 24 0.73 1.17 8.90
C LEU A 24 0.41 1.56 7.46
N SER A 25 0.66 0.66 6.51
CA SER A 25 0.32 0.89 5.10
C SER A 25 -1.18 0.94 4.89
N GLY A 26 -1.95 0.11 5.61
CA GLY A 26 -3.42 0.16 5.61
C GLY A 26 -3.97 1.51 6.08
N MET A 27 -3.23 2.24 6.92
CA MET A 27 -3.61 3.59 7.35
C MET A 27 -3.36 4.67 6.29
N ILE A 28 -2.37 4.48 5.41
CA ILE A 28 -1.94 5.49 4.44
C ILE A 28 -2.50 5.22 3.04
N MET A 29 -2.50 3.96 2.59
CA MET A 29 -2.87 3.60 1.21
C MET A 29 -4.28 4.06 0.81
N PRO A 30 -5.33 3.88 1.64
CA PRO A 30 -6.67 4.38 1.31
C PRO A 30 -6.73 5.92 1.18
N ASN A 31 -5.76 6.62 1.76
CA ASN A 31 -5.66 8.08 1.79
C ASN A 31 -4.71 8.65 0.72
N ILE A 32 -4.09 7.79 -0.12
CA ILE A 32 -3.26 8.22 -1.26
C ILE A 32 -3.97 9.23 -2.17
N PRO A 33 -5.28 9.09 -2.51
CA PRO A 33 -5.96 10.09 -3.32
C PRO A 33 -5.92 11.50 -2.73
N ALA A 34 -6.01 11.63 -1.40
CA ALA A 34 -5.91 12.91 -0.72
C ALA A 34 -4.47 13.46 -0.76
N LEU A 35 -3.45 12.60 -0.60
CA LEU A 35 -2.04 12.98 -0.74
C LEU A 35 -1.71 13.46 -2.16
N ILE A 36 -2.26 12.80 -3.18
CA ILE A 36 -2.11 13.20 -4.58
C ILE A 36 -2.80 14.56 -4.81
N ALA A 37 -4.03 14.73 -4.33
CA ALA A 37 -4.76 15.99 -4.46
C ALA A 37 -4.01 17.15 -3.81
N TRP A 38 -3.48 16.96 -2.60
CA TRP A 38 -2.62 17.93 -1.93
C TRP A 38 -1.35 18.23 -2.75
N GLY A 39 -0.64 17.19 -3.22
CA GLY A 39 0.58 17.37 -4.03
C GLY A 39 0.33 18.14 -5.33
N LEU A 40 -0.80 17.91 -6.00
CA LEU A 40 -1.21 18.68 -7.18
C LEU A 40 -1.54 20.14 -6.82
N LEU A 41 -2.22 20.37 -5.70
CA LEU A 41 -2.55 21.71 -5.23
C LEU A 41 -1.28 22.51 -4.94
N THR A 42 -0.31 21.88 -4.26
CA THR A 42 1.03 22.42 -4.02
C THR A 42 1.79 22.65 -5.33
N ALA A 43 1.77 21.70 -6.26
CA ALA A 43 2.51 21.82 -7.52
C ALA A 43 1.95 22.92 -8.43
N LEU A 44 0.65 23.17 -8.40
CA LEU A 44 -0.01 24.14 -9.27
C LEU A 44 -0.02 25.54 -8.65
N PHE A 45 -0.52 25.69 -7.41
CA PHE A 45 -1.03 27.00 -6.98
C PHE A 45 -0.15 27.78 -6.01
N ILE A 46 0.89 27.19 -5.41
CA ILE A 46 1.83 27.98 -4.59
C ILE A 46 2.66 28.93 -5.46
N ASP A 47 3.39 29.85 -4.83
CA ASP A 47 4.17 30.89 -5.52
C ASP A 47 5.21 30.32 -6.49
N VAL A 48 5.82 29.18 -6.13
CA VAL A 48 6.77 28.44 -6.99
C VAL A 48 6.10 27.35 -7.85
N GLY A 49 4.77 27.33 -7.85
CA GLY A 49 3.93 26.40 -8.60
C GLY A 49 3.84 26.73 -10.08
N TRP A 50 3.19 25.84 -10.85
CA TRP A 50 3.07 25.97 -12.30
C TRP A 50 2.03 27.01 -12.73
N LEU A 51 1.01 27.22 -11.90
CA LEU A 51 -0.09 28.16 -12.09
C LEU A 51 -0.37 28.89 -10.76
N PRO A 52 0.57 29.73 -10.27
CA PRO A 52 0.45 30.36 -8.96
C PRO A 52 -0.88 31.08 -8.77
N ASN A 53 -1.53 30.84 -7.64
CA ASN A 53 -2.81 31.46 -7.28
C ASN A 53 -2.91 31.56 -5.76
N GLU A 54 -2.73 32.77 -5.23
CA GLU A 54 -2.73 33.03 -3.79
C GLU A 54 -4.00 32.52 -3.08
N GLN A 55 -5.16 32.68 -3.70
CA GLN A 55 -6.44 32.26 -3.11
C GLN A 55 -6.52 30.74 -2.97
N LEU A 56 -6.13 30.00 -4.00
CA LEU A 56 -6.11 28.54 -3.97
C LEU A 56 -4.97 28.01 -3.11
N ALA A 57 -3.82 28.69 -3.05
CA ALA A 57 -2.69 28.32 -2.21
C ALA A 57 -3.05 28.28 -0.72
N THR A 58 -4.01 29.11 -0.27
CA THR A 58 -4.50 29.09 1.13
C THR A 58 -5.04 27.73 1.58
N ILE A 59 -5.42 26.84 0.64
CA ILE A 59 -5.92 25.51 0.93
C ILE A 59 -4.77 24.56 1.32
N VAL A 60 -3.55 24.76 0.82
CA VAL A 60 -2.40 23.85 1.01
C VAL A 60 -2.16 23.57 2.49
N GLY A 61 -2.07 24.62 3.30
CA GLY A 61 -1.75 24.55 4.73
C GLY A 61 -2.78 23.74 5.54
N PRO A 62 -4.07 24.12 5.56
CA PRO A 62 -5.11 23.36 6.25
C PRO A 62 -5.24 21.92 5.75
N PHE A 63 -4.99 21.66 4.46
CA PHE A 63 -5.06 20.33 3.87
C PHE A 63 -3.97 19.42 4.47
N ILE A 64 -2.71 19.86 4.50
CA ILE A 64 -1.61 19.05 5.06
C ILE A 64 -1.66 18.97 6.59
N HIS A 65 -2.07 20.04 7.24
CA HIS A 65 -1.97 20.14 8.69
C HIS A 65 -3.16 19.48 9.41
N TYR A 66 -4.38 19.59 8.86
CA TYR A 66 -5.57 18.97 9.45
C TYR A 66 -6.08 17.77 8.64
N LEU A 67 -6.43 17.97 7.38
CA LEU A 67 -7.19 16.97 6.62
C LEU A 67 -6.44 15.64 6.47
N LEU A 68 -5.17 15.67 6.05
CA LEU A 68 -4.39 14.45 5.81
C LEU A 68 -4.15 13.63 7.10
N PRO A 69 -3.65 14.21 8.20
CA PRO A 69 -3.51 13.48 9.46
C PRO A 69 -4.84 12.91 9.96
N ILE A 70 -5.94 13.68 9.90
CA ILE A 70 -7.27 13.23 10.36
C ILE A 70 -7.77 12.04 9.56
N LEU A 71 -7.61 12.04 8.23
CA LEU A 71 -7.96 10.91 7.39
C LEU A 71 -7.17 9.66 7.78
N ILE A 72 -5.86 9.79 8.01
CA ILE A 72 -5.00 8.68 8.45
C ILE A 72 -5.46 8.15 9.82
N ALA A 73 -5.76 9.04 10.77
CA ALA A 73 -6.24 8.62 12.08
C ALA A 73 -7.61 7.93 12.00
N TYR A 74 -8.52 8.47 11.20
CA TYR A 74 -9.82 7.86 10.96
C TYR A 74 -9.65 6.45 10.38
N THR A 75 -8.85 6.30 9.32
CA THR A 75 -8.62 4.99 8.67
C THR A 75 -8.00 3.99 9.65
N GLY A 76 -6.97 4.38 10.39
CA GLY A 76 -6.34 3.49 11.37
C GLY A 76 -7.27 3.09 12.52
N GLY A 77 -8.07 4.03 13.02
CA GLY A 77 -9.08 3.74 14.02
C GLY A 77 -10.17 2.82 13.48
N HIS A 78 -10.57 3.03 12.23
CA HIS A 78 -11.56 2.23 11.52
C HIS A 78 -11.11 0.78 11.31
N MET A 79 -9.84 0.56 11.00
CA MET A 79 -9.28 -0.78 10.86
C MET A 79 -9.35 -1.62 12.15
N ILE A 80 -9.38 -0.98 13.33
CA ILE A 80 -9.38 -1.67 14.64
C ILE A 80 -10.79 -1.78 15.22
N TYR A 81 -11.56 -0.70 15.16
CA TYR A 81 -12.88 -0.63 15.81
C TYR A 81 -13.93 0.09 14.95
N GLN A 82 -13.85 -0.09 13.63
CA GLN A 82 -14.83 0.37 12.66
C GLN A 82 -15.12 1.87 12.80
N VAL A 83 -16.30 2.34 12.38
CA VAL A 83 -16.66 3.76 12.39
C VAL A 83 -16.40 4.42 13.75
N ARG A 84 -16.68 3.73 14.86
CA ARG A 84 -16.44 4.26 16.21
C ARG A 84 -14.98 4.50 16.49
N GLY A 85 -14.12 3.53 16.21
CA GLY A 85 -12.67 3.68 16.33
C GLY A 85 -12.15 4.84 15.50
N GLY A 86 -12.65 4.99 14.27
CA GLY A 86 -12.25 6.08 13.37
C GLY A 86 -12.63 7.47 13.89
N VAL A 87 -13.87 7.63 14.39
CA VAL A 87 -14.33 8.90 14.96
C VAL A 87 -13.54 9.27 16.21
N VAL A 88 -13.37 8.34 17.15
CA VAL A 88 -12.64 8.60 18.40
C VAL A 88 -11.16 8.89 18.14
N ALA A 89 -10.54 8.17 17.19
CA ALA A 89 -9.17 8.45 16.74
C ALA A 89 -9.03 9.86 16.14
N SER A 90 -10.01 10.30 15.36
CA SER A 90 -10.01 11.65 14.76
C SER A 90 -10.08 12.75 15.84
N ILE A 91 -10.94 12.57 16.85
CA ILE A 91 -11.07 13.51 17.98
C ILE A 91 -9.76 13.54 18.79
N ALA A 92 -9.19 12.36 19.08
CA ALA A 92 -7.95 12.26 19.83
C ALA A 92 -6.77 12.92 19.09
N LEU A 93 -6.69 12.75 17.76
CA LEU A 93 -5.67 13.39 16.94
C LEU A 93 -5.78 14.92 16.94
N MET A 94 -6.99 15.49 16.94
CA MET A 94 -7.15 16.94 17.06
C MET A 94 -6.49 17.50 18.32
N GLY A 95 -6.51 16.72 19.41
CA GLY A 95 -5.74 17.01 20.61
C GLY A 95 -4.25 17.09 20.35
N VAL A 96 -3.69 16.09 19.68
CA VAL A 96 -2.25 16.05 19.34
C VAL A 96 -1.85 17.21 18.44
N ILE A 97 -2.66 17.53 17.42
CA ILE A 97 -2.40 18.67 16.52
C ILE A 97 -2.35 19.96 17.33
N GLY A 98 -3.40 20.26 18.10
CA GLY A 98 -3.45 21.48 18.91
C GLY A 98 -2.35 21.54 19.97
N GLY A 99 -1.98 20.40 20.56
CA GLY A 99 -0.88 20.31 21.51
C GLY A 99 0.47 20.58 20.87
N SER A 100 0.68 20.11 19.65
CA SER A 100 1.88 20.38 18.89
C SER A 100 1.98 21.85 18.50
N ASP A 101 0.90 22.43 17.99
CA ASP A 101 0.86 23.85 17.64
C ASP A 101 1.18 24.73 18.86
N TYR A 102 0.63 24.37 20.01
CA TYR A 102 0.92 25.03 21.27
C TYR A 102 2.40 24.93 21.67
N LEU A 103 3.00 23.74 21.56
CA LEU A 103 4.43 23.53 21.86
C LEU A 103 5.33 24.33 20.91
N ILE A 104 5.06 24.31 19.62
CA ILE A 104 5.83 25.07 18.63
C ILE A 104 5.70 26.57 18.87
N ALA A 105 4.50 27.07 19.16
CA ALA A 105 4.29 28.47 19.49
C ALA A 105 5.11 28.91 20.72
N GLN A 106 5.23 28.04 21.75
CA GLN A 106 6.10 28.31 22.89
C GLN A 106 7.58 28.34 22.52
N ILE A 107 8.04 27.41 21.69
CA ILE A 107 9.44 27.36 21.24
C ILE A 107 9.77 28.60 20.43
N ASN A 108 8.90 29.01 19.51
CA ASN A 108 9.06 30.25 18.73
C ASN A 108 9.12 31.46 19.64
N ALA A 109 8.17 31.59 20.58
CA ALA A 109 8.16 32.70 21.52
C ALA A 109 9.45 32.78 22.37
N ALA A 110 9.99 31.63 22.80
CA ALA A 110 11.25 31.57 23.52
C ALA A 110 12.45 31.96 22.63
N ALA A 111 12.50 31.48 21.39
CA ALA A 111 13.55 31.80 20.44
C ALA A 111 13.57 33.29 20.07
N LEU A 112 12.40 33.88 19.80
CA LEU A 112 12.23 35.32 19.53
C LEU A 112 12.59 36.20 20.73
N ALA A 113 12.35 35.70 21.96
CA ALA A 113 12.75 36.41 23.18
C ALA A 113 14.28 36.43 23.36
N GLU A 114 14.99 35.41 22.90
CA GLU A 114 16.45 35.33 22.95
C GLU A 114 17.11 36.09 21.78
N ASN A 115 16.53 35.98 20.58
CA ASN A 115 16.99 36.65 19.38
C ASN A 115 15.78 37.17 18.57
N PRO A 116 15.58 38.50 18.47
CA PRO A 116 14.48 39.09 17.71
C PRO A 116 14.45 38.72 16.21
N ASP A 117 15.59 38.31 15.66
CA ASP A 117 15.73 37.88 14.25
C ASP A 117 15.69 36.35 14.11
N ALA A 118 15.28 35.61 15.14
CA ALA A 118 15.14 34.16 15.07
C ALA A 118 14.05 33.76 14.06
N SER A 119 14.38 32.80 13.20
CA SER A 119 13.41 32.18 12.29
C SER A 119 12.37 31.40 13.09
N GLU A 120 11.08 31.69 12.88
CA GLU A 120 10.00 30.92 13.46
C GLU A 120 9.96 29.49 12.88
N LEU A 121 9.80 28.50 13.76
CA LEU A 121 9.50 27.14 13.34
C LEU A 121 8.08 27.10 12.78
N GLY A 122 7.93 26.46 11.62
CA GLY A 122 6.63 26.15 11.04
C GLY A 122 5.84 25.12 11.85
N GLN A 123 4.63 24.80 11.38
CA GLN A 123 3.81 23.77 12.00
C GLN A 123 4.39 22.38 11.77
N VAL A 124 4.37 21.53 12.79
CA VAL A 124 4.67 20.10 12.64
C VAL A 124 3.38 19.37 12.27
N HIS A 125 3.36 18.71 11.11
CA HIS A 125 2.18 17.98 10.65
C HIS A 125 2.12 16.59 11.30
N MET A 126 1.03 16.30 12.02
CA MET A 126 0.91 15.12 12.90
C MET A 126 0.64 13.79 12.18
N PHE A 127 1.40 13.46 11.13
CA PHE A 127 1.31 12.17 10.43
C PHE A 127 1.70 10.98 11.33
N ILE A 128 2.87 11.05 11.96
CA ILE A 128 3.30 10.03 12.93
C ILE A 128 2.38 10.03 14.15
N GLY A 129 1.90 11.22 14.56
CA GLY A 129 0.92 11.35 15.62
C GLY A 129 -0.39 10.62 15.32
N ALA A 130 -0.91 10.73 14.09
CA ALA A 130 -2.07 9.98 13.63
C ALA A 130 -1.81 8.47 13.67
N MET A 131 -0.63 8.03 13.22
CA MET A 131 -0.25 6.62 13.18
C MET A 131 -0.13 5.98 14.57
N ILE A 132 0.26 6.76 15.58
CA ILE A 132 0.37 6.32 16.96
C ILE A 132 -0.98 6.42 17.69
N MET A 133 -1.67 7.56 17.57
CA MET A 133 -2.90 7.79 18.33
C MET A 133 -4.08 6.97 17.84
N ALA A 134 -4.18 6.70 16.55
CA ALA A 134 -5.31 5.94 16.02
C ALA A 134 -5.47 4.55 16.65
N PRO A 135 -4.42 3.70 16.73
CA PRO A 135 -4.54 2.42 17.40
C PRO A 135 -4.79 2.57 18.90
N ILE A 136 -4.14 3.51 19.58
CA ILE A 136 -4.36 3.75 21.02
C ILE A 136 -5.82 4.11 21.29
N ALA A 137 -6.37 5.04 20.50
CA ALA A 137 -7.74 5.50 20.62
C ALA A 137 -8.74 4.38 20.33
N ALA A 138 -8.55 3.63 19.24
CA ALA A 138 -9.48 2.57 18.87
C ALA A 138 -9.42 1.35 19.80
N TYR A 139 -8.24 0.91 20.24
CA TYR A 139 -8.13 -0.19 21.20
C TYR A 139 -8.67 0.19 22.57
N SER A 140 -8.39 1.41 23.05
CA SER A 140 -8.94 1.87 24.33
C SER A 140 -10.46 2.04 24.27
N MET A 141 -11.01 2.51 23.15
CA MET A 141 -12.45 2.57 22.93
C MET A 141 -13.08 1.19 22.92
N LYS A 142 -12.48 0.23 22.20
CA LYS A 142 -12.93 -1.17 22.17
C LYS A 142 -12.92 -1.80 23.57
N TRP A 143 -11.87 -1.52 24.35
CA TRP A 143 -11.77 -1.98 25.73
C TRP A 143 -12.85 -1.35 26.62
N LEU A 144 -13.08 -0.04 26.48
CA LEU A 144 -14.08 0.69 27.24
C LEU A 144 -15.49 0.13 26.97
N ASP A 145 -15.88 -0.07 25.72
CA ASP A 145 -17.18 -0.64 25.36
C ASP A 145 -17.34 -2.07 25.88
N GLY A 146 -16.26 -2.85 25.94
CA GLY A 146 -16.25 -4.19 26.53
C GLY A 146 -16.61 -4.23 28.02
N LEU A 147 -16.49 -3.12 28.77
CA LEU A 147 -16.83 -3.09 30.21
C LEU A 147 -18.33 -3.22 30.47
N TRP A 148 -19.18 -2.78 29.53
CA TRP A 148 -20.63 -2.74 29.65
C TRP A 148 -21.36 -3.50 28.53
N ASP A 149 -20.64 -4.29 27.74
CA ASP A 149 -21.23 -5.17 26.74
C ASP A 149 -22.24 -6.13 27.39
N GLY A 150 -23.42 -6.26 26.79
CA GLY A 150 -24.56 -7.02 27.32
C GLY A 150 -25.18 -6.49 28.63
N LYS A 151 -24.70 -5.37 29.20
CA LYS A 151 -25.23 -4.77 30.43
C LYS A 151 -26.16 -3.58 30.18
N ILE A 152 -26.17 -3.06 28.96
CA ILE A 152 -26.99 -1.90 28.58
C ILE A 152 -28.41 -2.36 28.29
N ARG A 153 -29.39 -1.63 28.82
CA ARG A 153 -30.81 -1.92 28.55
C ARG A 153 -31.14 -1.65 27.07
N PRO A 154 -31.96 -2.50 26.43
CA PRO A 154 -32.45 -2.25 25.07
C PRO A 154 -33.04 -0.84 24.94
N GLY A 155 -32.71 -0.15 23.85
CA GLY A 155 -33.13 1.23 23.59
C GLY A 155 -32.21 2.32 24.16
N PHE A 156 -31.37 2.01 25.16
CA PHE A 156 -30.34 2.95 25.66
C PHE A 156 -28.97 2.77 25.02
N GLU A 157 -28.78 1.69 24.27
CA GLU A 157 -27.51 1.34 23.61
C GLU A 157 -26.96 2.49 22.78
N MET A 158 -27.77 3.09 21.90
CA MET A 158 -27.31 4.20 21.06
C MET A 158 -26.87 5.42 21.88
N LEU A 159 -27.58 5.74 22.97
CA LEU A 159 -27.24 6.84 23.86
C LEU A 159 -25.91 6.57 24.56
N VAL A 160 -25.78 5.42 25.21
CA VAL A 160 -24.53 5.04 25.89
C VAL A 160 -23.37 5.00 24.90
N ASN A 161 -23.60 4.45 23.72
CA ASN A 161 -22.61 4.33 22.65
C ASN A 161 -22.09 5.68 22.15
N MET A 162 -22.97 6.66 21.91
CA MET A 162 -22.57 7.98 21.43
C MET A 162 -21.92 8.82 22.53
N PHE A 163 -22.48 8.80 23.76
CA PHE A 163 -21.92 9.54 24.89
C PHE A 163 -20.58 8.94 25.35
N SER A 164 -20.42 7.62 25.39
CA SER A 164 -19.15 6.99 25.78
C SER A 164 -18.04 7.34 24.78
N ALA A 165 -18.33 7.27 23.48
CA ALA A 165 -17.38 7.65 22.43
C ALA A 165 -17.02 9.13 22.49
N GLY A 166 -18.00 10.02 22.73
CA GLY A 166 -17.76 11.46 22.85
C GLY A 166 -16.91 11.82 24.08
N ILE A 167 -17.27 11.30 25.26
CA ILE A 167 -16.54 11.56 26.52
C ILE A 167 -15.14 10.97 26.45
N TRP A 168 -15.01 9.73 25.96
CA TRP A 168 -13.71 9.08 25.83
C TRP A 168 -12.83 9.77 24.80
N GLY A 169 -13.41 10.18 23.65
CA GLY A 169 -12.73 11.00 22.65
C GLY A 169 -12.22 12.31 23.25
N PHE A 170 -13.01 12.99 24.08
CA PHE A 170 -12.59 14.20 24.78
C PHE A 170 -11.42 13.96 25.76
N ILE A 171 -11.46 12.86 26.53
CA ILE A 171 -10.35 12.49 27.41
C ILE A 171 -9.08 12.23 26.59
N LEU A 172 -9.19 11.45 25.51
CA LEU A 172 -8.08 11.16 24.62
C LEU A 172 -7.56 12.40 23.88
N LEU A 173 -8.41 13.39 23.62
CA LEU A 173 -8.02 14.70 23.08
C LEU A 173 -7.11 15.43 24.07
N ILE A 174 -7.46 15.48 25.36
CA ILE A 174 -6.60 16.10 26.38
C ILE A 174 -5.27 15.35 26.52
N ILE A 175 -5.31 14.01 26.51
CA ILE A 175 -4.11 13.17 26.51
C ILE A 175 -3.29 13.40 25.22
N GLY A 176 -3.95 13.58 24.09
CA GLY A 176 -3.32 13.96 22.83
C GLY A 176 -2.54 15.27 22.96
N PHE A 177 -3.18 16.27 23.55
CA PHE A 177 -2.67 17.63 23.67
C PHE A 177 -1.42 17.74 24.54
N TYR A 178 -1.39 17.12 25.72
CA TYR A 178 -0.27 17.29 26.65
C TYR A 178 0.83 16.23 26.46
N PRO A 179 0.67 14.98 26.94
CA PRO A 179 1.78 14.03 26.93
C PRO A 179 2.14 13.57 25.52
N VAL A 180 1.15 13.33 24.66
CA VAL A 180 1.41 12.69 23.36
C VAL A 180 2.06 13.66 22.37
N ALA A 181 1.57 14.90 22.28
CA ALA A 181 2.19 15.93 21.45
C ALA A 181 3.67 16.15 21.81
N PHE A 182 4.01 16.21 23.10
CA PHE A 182 5.40 16.36 23.55
C PHE A 182 6.29 15.20 23.07
N VAL A 183 5.82 13.96 23.26
CA VAL A 183 6.57 12.76 22.86
C VAL A 183 6.76 12.73 21.34
N ILE A 184 5.72 13.00 20.56
CA ILE A 184 5.80 12.96 19.10
C ILE A 184 6.74 14.03 18.58
N ASN A 185 6.64 15.27 19.04
CA ASN A 185 7.55 16.35 18.62
C ASN A 185 9.02 16.01 18.93
N GLY A 186 9.29 15.41 20.10
CA GLY A 186 10.64 14.93 20.43
C GLY A 186 11.14 13.84 19.48
N ILE A 187 10.28 12.89 19.10
CA ILE A 187 10.60 11.84 18.12
C ILE A 187 10.86 12.46 16.74
N MET A 188 10.01 13.38 16.29
CA MET A 188 10.15 14.05 14.99
C MET A 188 11.47 14.81 14.92
N SER A 189 11.80 15.61 15.93
CA SER A 189 13.07 16.34 16.01
C SER A 189 14.29 15.42 15.96
N LEU A 190 14.24 14.28 16.65
CA LEU A 190 15.31 13.29 16.61
C LEU A 190 15.46 12.67 15.20
N LEU A 191 14.34 12.29 14.58
CA LEU A 191 14.34 11.66 13.26
C LEU A 191 14.76 12.63 12.15
N SER A 192 14.24 13.86 12.16
CA SER A 192 14.61 14.89 11.19
C SER A 192 16.08 15.28 11.34
N GLY A 193 16.58 15.39 12.58
CA GLY A 193 18.01 15.60 12.85
C GLY A 193 18.90 14.46 12.35
N ALA A 194 18.47 13.21 12.52
CA ALA A 194 19.21 12.05 12.01
C ALA A 194 19.24 12.01 10.46
N VAL A 195 18.13 12.35 9.81
CA VAL A 195 18.08 12.47 8.34
C VAL A 195 18.96 13.63 7.87
N GLY A 196 18.87 14.80 8.52
CA GLY A 196 19.72 15.95 8.22
C GLY A 196 21.20 15.60 8.31
N TRP A 197 21.61 14.92 9.38
CA TRP A 197 22.98 14.43 9.52
C TRP A 197 23.42 13.49 8.37
N LEU A 198 22.56 12.58 7.91
CA LEU A 198 22.86 11.70 6.77
C LEU A 198 23.04 12.48 5.46
N VAL A 199 22.28 13.56 5.27
CA VAL A 199 22.39 14.45 4.11
C VAL A 199 23.69 15.25 4.20
N ASP A 200 23.94 15.92 5.33
CA ASP A 200 25.11 16.79 5.53
C ASP A 200 26.43 16.03 5.44
N THR A 201 26.44 14.77 5.88
CA THR A 201 27.62 13.90 5.80
C THR A 201 27.74 13.13 4.47
N ASN A 202 26.82 13.35 3.52
CA ASN A 202 26.74 12.61 2.25
C ASN A 202 26.60 11.08 2.42
N LEU A 203 26.07 10.62 3.56
CA LEU A 203 25.91 9.21 3.90
C LEU A 203 24.52 8.67 3.55
N LEU A 204 23.59 9.51 3.10
CA LEU A 204 22.25 9.11 2.67
C LEU A 204 22.25 7.92 1.68
N PRO A 205 23.18 7.80 0.71
CA PRO A 205 23.23 6.63 -0.17
C PRO A 205 23.32 5.28 0.57
N LEU A 206 23.98 5.23 1.72
CA LEU A 206 24.14 4.01 2.52
C LEU A 206 22.83 3.44 3.05
N THR A 207 21.77 4.23 3.12
CA THR A 207 20.42 3.75 3.46
C THR A 207 19.95 2.64 2.52
N SER A 208 20.43 2.61 1.28
CA SER A 208 20.15 1.57 0.29
C SER A 208 20.59 0.17 0.73
N ILE A 209 21.60 0.07 1.60
CA ILE A 209 22.06 -1.21 2.19
C ILE A 209 20.95 -1.85 3.01
N ILE A 210 20.07 -1.03 3.62
CA ILE A 210 18.93 -1.50 4.42
C ILE A 210 17.68 -1.57 3.55
N ILE A 211 17.41 -0.53 2.77
CA ILE A 211 16.16 -0.37 2.02
C ILE A 211 16.02 -1.46 0.95
N GLU A 212 17.04 -1.70 0.13
CA GLU A 212 16.92 -2.64 -1.02
C GLU A 212 16.68 -4.10 -0.59
N PRO A 213 17.42 -4.67 0.39
CA PRO A 213 17.07 -5.98 0.93
C PRO A 213 15.68 -5.99 1.57
N ALA A 214 15.34 -4.96 2.35
CA ALA A 214 14.05 -4.87 3.02
C ALA A 214 12.89 -4.87 2.02
N LYS A 215 13.03 -4.19 0.88
CA LYS A 215 12.06 -4.24 -0.23
C LYS A 215 11.83 -5.67 -0.70
N VAL A 216 12.91 -6.39 -1.06
CA VAL A 216 12.84 -7.79 -1.55
C VAL A 216 12.16 -8.72 -0.52
N PHE A 217 12.27 -8.42 0.78
CA PHE A 217 11.62 -9.17 1.85
C PHE A 217 10.23 -8.65 2.26
N PHE A 218 9.61 -7.78 1.45
CA PHE A 218 8.29 -7.17 1.64
C PHE A 218 8.16 -6.30 2.89
N LEU A 219 9.24 -5.60 3.23
CA LEU A 219 9.25 -4.56 4.26
C LEU A 219 9.19 -3.14 3.64
N ASN A 220 9.02 -3.03 2.31
CA ASN A 220 8.88 -1.76 1.58
C ASN A 220 7.75 -0.90 2.15
N ASN A 221 6.60 -1.52 2.38
CA ASN A 221 5.42 -0.91 2.98
C ASN A 221 5.70 -0.30 4.37
N ALA A 222 6.43 -1.02 5.22
CA ALA A 222 6.79 -0.54 6.55
C ALA A 222 7.76 0.66 6.48
N ILE A 223 8.73 0.60 5.58
CA ILE A 223 9.75 1.65 5.42
C ILE A 223 9.13 2.88 4.77
N ASN A 224 8.45 2.71 3.64
CA ASN A 224 7.92 3.81 2.86
C ASN A 224 6.80 4.51 3.61
N HIS A 225 5.71 3.80 3.93
CA HIS A 225 4.56 4.42 4.57
C HIS A 225 4.78 4.66 6.08
N GLY A 226 5.55 3.81 6.76
CA GLY A 226 5.80 3.96 8.19
C GLY A 226 6.80 5.05 8.57
N VAL A 227 7.78 5.35 7.70
CA VAL A 227 8.91 6.23 8.04
C VAL A 227 9.15 7.30 6.98
N LEU A 228 9.41 6.90 5.72
CA LEU A 228 9.87 7.83 4.68
C LEU A 228 8.78 8.81 4.23
N THR A 229 7.53 8.37 4.12
CA THR A 229 6.41 9.20 3.68
C THR A 229 6.11 10.31 4.70
N PRO A 230 5.90 10.03 6.00
CA PRO A 230 5.70 11.08 6.99
C PRO A 230 6.84 12.10 7.04
N LEU A 231 8.09 11.63 7.08
CA LEU A 231 9.28 12.51 7.12
C LEU A 231 9.45 13.30 5.82
N GLY A 232 9.18 12.68 4.67
CA GLY A 232 9.25 13.34 3.37
C GLY A 232 8.18 14.42 3.20
N ILE A 233 6.98 14.21 3.75
CA ILE A 233 5.91 15.22 3.73
C ILE A 233 6.30 16.41 4.59
N GLU A 234 6.85 16.17 5.78
CA GLU A 234 7.36 17.25 6.65
C GLU A 234 8.49 18.02 5.95
N GLN A 235 9.46 17.33 5.35
CA GLN A 235 10.53 17.98 4.60
C GLN A 235 10.01 18.79 3.40
N ALA A 236 9.06 18.24 2.64
CA ALA A 236 8.47 18.93 1.50
C ALA A 236 7.51 20.07 1.89
N ALA A 237 7.06 20.14 3.13
CA ALA A 237 6.31 21.28 3.66
C ALA A 237 7.22 22.46 4.05
N GLY A 238 8.52 22.20 4.26
CA GLY A 238 9.52 23.23 4.50
C GLY A 238 9.89 24.04 3.26
N GLU A 239 10.94 24.86 3.38
CA GLU A 239 11.37 25.83 2.36
C GLU A 239 11.78 25.18 1.02
N SER A 240 12.27 23.93 1.05
CA SER A 240 12.70 23.24 -0.18
C SER A 240 11.53 22.84 -1.08
N HIS A 241 10.30 22.78 -0.54
CA HIS A 241 9.09 22.31 -1.23
C HIS A 241 9.22 20.95 -1.93
N LYS A 242 10.22 20.16 -1.52
CA LYS A 242 10.59 18.86 -2.10
C LYS A 242 11.31 17.99 -1.07
N SER A 243 11.22 16.68 -1.25
CA SER A 243 11.95 15.71 -0.44
C SER A 243 12.56 14.62 -1.30
N ILE A 244 13.84 14.33 -1.05
CA ILE A 244 14.56 13.17 -1.59
C ILE A 244 14.05 11.85 -1.00
N LEU A 245 13.48 11.87 0.21
CA LEU A 245 13.02 10.66 0.92
C LEU A 245 11.94 9.90 0.16
N PHE A 246 11.14 10.62 -0.64
CA PHE A 246 10.14 10.02 -1.51
C PHE A 246 10.74 9.18 -2.65
N LEU A 247 12.01 9.40 -3.02
CA LEU A 247 12.71 8.64 -4.07
C LEU A 247 13.46 7.42 -3.54
N LEU A 248 13.77 7.38 -2.24
CA LEU A 248 14.60 6.33 -1.63
C LEU A 248 14.02 4.92 -1.82
N GLU A 249 12.69 4.78 -1.81
CA GLU A 249 12.02 3.51 -2.09
C GLU A 249 11.38 3.49 -3.48
N ALA A 250 10.81 4.61 -3.93
CA ALA A 250 9.99 4.67 -5.13
C ALA A 250 10.79 4.59 -6.45
N ASN A 251 12.10 4.85 -6.45
CA ASN A 251 12.91 4.84 -7.67
C ASN A 251 12.80 3.48 -8.41
N PRO A 252 12.26 3.45 -9.65
CA PRO A 252 12.07 2.21 -10.39
C PRO A 252 13.35 1.72 -11.07
N GLY A 253 14.43 2.52 -11.08
CA GLY A 253 15.70 2.27 -11.73
C GLY A 253 16.33 0.92 -11.35
N PRO A 254 16.54 0.61 -10.05
CA PRO A 254 17.13 -0.67 -9.66
C PRO A 254 16.33 -1.88 -10.15
N GLY A 255 15.01 -1.84 -10.00
CA GLY A 255 14.11 -2.92 -10.45
C GLY A 255 14.16 -3.14 -11.96
N VAL A 256 14.05 -2.07 -12.75
CA VAL A 256 14.08 -2.19 -14.22
C VAL A 256 15.46 -2.62 -14.72
N GLY A 257 16.54 -2.15 -14.09
CA GLY A 257 17.90 -2.58 -14.42
C GLY A 257 18.12 -4.08 -14.22
N LEU A 258 17.61 -4.63 -13.11
CA LEU A 258 17.64 -6.06 -12.84
C LEU A 258 16.86 -6.85 -13.91
N LEU A 259 15.63 -6.42 -14.21
CA LEU A 259 14.77 -7.10 -15.16
C LEU A 259 15.34 -7.06 -16.58
N LEU A 260 15.90 -5.93 -17.02
CA LEU A 260 16.60 -5.82 -18.30
C LEU A 260 17.81 -6.77 -18.37
N ALA A 261 18.52 -6.99 -17.26
CA ALA A 261 19.59 -7.97 -17.23
C ALA A 261 19.06 -9.40 -17.44
N PHE A 262 17.89 -9.74 -16.91
CA PHE A 262 17.22 -11.01 -17.18
C PHE A 262 16.70 -11.13 -18.63
N VAL A 263 16.23 -10.04 -19.24
CA VAL A 263 15.83 -10.04 -20.67
C VAL A 263 17.00 -10.50 -21.57
N VAL A 264 18.20 -9.98 -21.29
CA VAL A 264 19.38 -10.22 -22.12
C VAL A 264 20.13 -11.49 -21.71
N PHE A 265 20.34 -11.70 -20.42
CA PHE A 265 21.24 -12.73 -19.87
C PHE A 265 20.53 -13.80 -19.03
N GLY A 266 19.24 -13.64 -18.78
CA GLY A 266 18.43 -14.65 -18.09
C GLY A 266 18.31 -15.94 -18.90
N ILE A 267 17.73 -16.94 -18.27
CA ILE A 267 17.57 -18.28 -18.82
C ILE A 267 16.11 -18.71 -18.60
N GLY A 268 15.59 -19.57 -19.49
CA GLY A 268 14.28 -20.21 -19.33
C GLY A 268 13.11 -19.26 -19.11
N ALA A 269 12.25 -19.64 -18.17
CA ALA A 269 11.04 -18.91 -17.79
C ALA A 269 11.34 -17.49 -17.26
N ALA A 270 12.47 -17.30 -16.57
CA ALA A 270 12.87 -15.99 -16.07
C ALA A 270 13.21 -15.02 -17.21
N ARG A 271 13.87 -15.49 -18.28
CA ARG A 271 14.10 -14.66 -19.47
C ARG A 271 12.79 -14.32 -20.19
N ALA A 272 11.90 -15.30 -20.32
CA ALA A 272 10.65 -15.13 -21.05
C ALA A 272 9.68 -14.15 -20.36
N SER A 273 9.63 -14.15 -19.03
CA SER A 273 8.71 -13.31 -18.24
C SER A 273 9.26 -11.92 -17.89
N ALA A 274 10.59 -11.72 -17.95
CA ALA A 274 11.24 -10.45 -17.57
C ALA A 274 10.77 -9.20 -18.36
N PRO A 275 10.52 -9.24 -19.68
CA PRO A 275 10.05 -8.05 -20.41
C PRO A 275 8.69 -7.54 -19.92
N GLY A 276 7.74 -8.46 -19.67
CA GLY A 276 6.43 -8.11 -19.13
C GLY A 276 6.52 -7.55 -17.72
N ALA A 277 7.35 -8.18 -16.88
CA ALA A 277 7.64 -7.69 -15.54
C ALA A 277 8.24 -6.28 -15.55
N ALA A 278 9.14 -5.97 -16.49
CA ALA A 278 9.79 -4.66 -16.60
C ALA A 278 8.77 -3.55 -16.90
N ILE A 279 7.83 -3.82 -17.80
CA ILE A 279 6.77 -2.86 -18.14
C ILE A 279 5.85 -2.62 -16.92
N ILE A 280 5.40 -3.70 -16.28
CA ILE A 280 4.49 -3.62 -15.12
C ILE A 280 5.15 -2.87 -13.96
N GLN A 281 6.43 -3.13 -13.70
CA GLN A 281 7.18 -2.47 -12.65
C GLN A 281 7.41 -0.99 -12.96
N PHE A 282 7.93 -0.68 -14.15
CA PHE A 282 8.38 0.66 -14.49
C PHE A 282 7.22 1.64 -14.70
N PHE A 283 6.20 1.23 -15.46
CA PHE A 283 5.03 2.07 -15.76
C PHE A 283 3.87 1.84 -14.79
N GLY A 284 3.68 0.62 -14.30
CA GLY A 284 2.63 0.31 -13.33
C GLY A 284 3.03 0.61 -11.89
N GLY A 285 4.32 0.73 -11.59
CA GLY A 285 4.81 1.02 -10.24
C GLY A 285 4.65 -0.13 -9.25
N ILE A 286 4.46 -1.36 -9.73
CA ILE A 286 4.37 -2.57 -8.90
C ILE A 286 5.77 -3.14 -8.73
N HIS A 287 6.47 -2.70 -7.69
CA HIS A 287 7.87 -3.09 -7.44
C HIS A 287 7.99 -4.56 -7.01
N GLU A 288 6.94 -5.15 -6.45
CA GLU A 288 6.95 -6.54 -6.00
C GLU A 288 7.17 -7.55 -7.14
N ILE A 289 6.93 -7.15 -8.40
CA ILE A 289 7.04 -8.04 -9.56
C ILE A 289 8.50 -8.45 -9.85
N TYR A 290 9.50 -7.65 -9.43
CA TYR A 290 10.92 -7.98 -9.64
C TYR A 290 11.56 -8.77 -8.49
N PHE A 291 10.91 -8.83 -7.31
CA PHE A 291 11.46 -9.51 -6.14
C PHE A 291 11.76 -11.01 -6.37
N PRO A 292 10.94 -11.80 -7.10
CA PRO A 292 11.29 -13.19 -7.39
C PRO A 292 12.65 -13.30 -8.09
N TYR A 293 12.93 -12.41 -9.04
CA TYR A 293 14.19 -12.40 -9.79
C TYR A 293 15.40 -12.15 -8.88
N ALA A 294 15.25 -11.29 -7.87
CA ALA A 294 16.27 -11.07 -6.86
C ALA A 294 16.42 -12.28 -5.91
N LEU A 295 15.33 -12.96 -5.57
CA LEU A 295 15.33 -14.13 -4.69
C LEU A 295 15.86 -15.40 -5.38
N MET A 296 15.75 -15.52 -6.70
CA MET A 296 16.37 -16.62 -7.46
C MET A 296 17.88 -16.71 -7.18
N LYS A 297 18.55 -15.56 -7.02
CA LYS A 297 19.96 -15.45 -6.70
C LYS A 297 20.16 -14.30 -5.73
N PRO A 298 20.20 -14.54 -4.41
CA PRO A 298 20.32 -13.48 -3.40
C PRO A 298 21.53 -12.55 -3.59
N THR A 299 22.59 -12.97 -4.30
CA THR A 299 23.71 -12.10 -4.69
C THR A 299 23.29 -10.93 -5.58
N LEU A 300 22.17 -11.04 -6.32
CA LEU A 300 21.58 -9.95 -7.11
C LEU A 300 21.08 -8.79 -6.23
N ILE A 301 20.86 -9.01 -4.93
CA ILE A 301 20.55 -7.92 -3.99
C ILE A 301 21.70 -6.91 -3.92
N ILE A 302 22.96 -7.34 -4.14
CA ILE A 302 24.11 -6.43 -4.22
C ILE A 302 23.95 -5.47 -5.42
N ALA A 303 23.41 -5.97 -6.55
CA ALA A 303 23.15 -5.14 -7.72
C ALA A 303 22.03 -4.12 -7.47
N LEU A 304 21.00 -4.51 -6.71
CA LEU A 304 19.94 -3.59 -6.26
C LEU A 304 20.49 -2.52 -5.33
N ILE A 305 21.29 -2.91 -4.32
CA ILE A 305 21.95 -1.96 -3.41
C ILE A 305 22.81 -0.96 -4.20
N ALA A 306 23.67 -1.44 -5.11
CA ALA A 306 24.53 -0.56 -5.90
C ALA A 306 23.73 0.41 -6.78
N GLY A 307 22.65 -0.05 -7.40
CA GLY A 307 21.75 0.82 -8.17
C GLY A 307 21.01 1.82 -7.30
N GLY A 308 20.47 1.40 -6.15
CA GLY A 308 19.81 2.27 -5.18
C GLY A 308 20.75 3.35 -4.67
N MET A 309 21.97 2.96 -4.26
CA MET A 309 23.02 3.90 -3.83
C MET A 309 23.31 4.91 -4.93
N THR A 310 23.43 4.46 -6.18
CA THR A 310 23.69 5.35 -7.32
C THR A 310 22.58 6.38 -7.48
N GLY A 311 21.32 5.96 -7.44
CA GLY A 311 20.18 6.86 -7.58
C GLY A 311 20.06 7.87 -6.44
N VAL A 312 20.24 7.42 -5.19
CA VAL A 312 20.24 8.31 -4.02
C VAL A 312 21.40 9.30 -4.12
N THR A 313 22.58 8.85 -4.53
CA THR A 313 23.75 9.73 -4.73
C THR A 313 23.48 10.76 -5.81
N THR A 314 22.91 10.36 -6.95
CA THR A 314 22.58 11.30 -8.03
C THR A 314 21.60 12.36 -7.54
N ASN A 315 20.53 11.96 -6.83
CA ASN A 315 19.56 12.93 -6.33
C ASN A 315 20.16 13.85 -5.26
N MET A 316 21.02 13.34 -4.39
CA MET A 316 21.70 14.12 -3.36
C MET A 316 22.66 15.14 -3.98
N LEU A 317 23.46 14.74 -4.98
CA LEU A 317 24.39 15.64 -5.66
C LEU A 317 23.69 16.72 -6.51
N MET A 318 22.50 16.42 -7.00
CA MET A 318 21.71 17.32 -7.84
C MET A 318 20.62 18.08 -7.06
N ASP A 319 20.55 17.88 -5.74
CA ASP A 319 19.49 18.39 -4.88
C ASP A 319 18.08 18.16 -5.47
N SER A 320 17.82 16.95 -5.98
CA SER A 320 16.54 16.63 -6.63
C SER A 320 15.60 15.84 -5.72
N GLY A 321 14.30 16.16 -5.80
CA GLY A 321 13.27 15.54 -4.97
C GLY A 321 11.87 15.59 -5.58
N LEU A 322 10.92 14.99 -4.87
CA LEU A 322 9.49 15.02 -5.20
C LEU A 322 8.75 15.97 -4.25
N ARG A 323 7.66 16.59 -4.70
CA ARG A 323 6.76 17.42 -3.90
C ARG A 323 5.84 16.59 -2.99
N ALA A 324 5.54 15.37 -3.40
CA ALA A 324 4.65 14.46 -2.70
C ALA A 324 5.03 13.00 -3.00
N PRO A 325 4.56 12.03 -2.19
CA PRO A 325 4.81 10.61 -2.46
C PRO A 325 4.32 10.18 -3.84
N ALA A 326 5.14 9.43 -4.57
CA ALA A 326 4.75 8.80 -5.82
C ALA A 326 4.05 7.47 -5.54
N ALA A 327 2.74 7.40 -5.77
CA ALA A 327 1.94 6.21 -5.50
C ALA A 327 0.94 5.93 -6.64
N PRO A 328 1.02 4.76 -7.32
CA PRO A 328 2.07 3.74 -7.20
C PRO A 328 3.45 4.29 -7.61
N GLY A 329 4.54 3.62 -7.23
CA GLY A 329 5.93 4.03 -7.51
C GLY A 329 6.34 3.90 -8.99
N SER A 330 5.47 4.31 -9.90
CA SER A 330 5.69 4.29 -11.34
C SER A 330 6.50 5.50 -11.77
N ILE A 331 7.17 5.37 -12.92
CA ILE A 331 7.87 6.51 -13.54
C ILE A 331 6.92 7.68 -13.83
N ILE A 332 5.65 7.38 -14.15
CA ILE A 332 4.62 8.37 -14.44
C ILE A 332 4.29 9.17 -13.17
N ALA A 333 4.06 8.49 -12.06
CA ALA A 333 3.78 9.14 -10.78
C ALA A 333 5.00 9.94 -10.28
N ILE A 334 6.21 9.41 -10.47
CA ILE A 334 7.45 10.09 -10.11
C ILE A 334 7.57 11.41 -10.90
N PHE A 335 7.46 11.40 -12.22
CA PHE A 335 7.56 12.63 -13.01
C PHE A 335 6.41 13.61 -12.74
N ALA A 336 5.22 13.11 -12.43
CA ALA A 336 4.09 13.96 -12.04
C ALA A 336 4.37 14.72 -10.74
N GLN A 337 5.02 14.07 -9.76
CA GLN A 337 5.31 14.67 -8.46
C GLN A 337 6.70 15.30 -8.37
N THR A 338 7.50 15.26 -9.44
CA THR A 338 8.86 15.83 -9.44
C THR A 338 8.81 17.34 -9.28
N ALA A 339 9.64 17.90 -8.41
CA ALA A 339 9.76 19.36 -8.27
C ALA A 339 10.27 20.01 -9.58
N SER A 340 9.92 21.26 -9.84
CA SER A 340 10.17 21.95 -11.12
C SER A 340 11.66 22.03 -11.47
N ASP A 341 12.52 22.12 -10.46
CA ASP A 341 13.97 22.16 -10.56
C ASP A 341 14.63 20.76 -10.63
N SER A 342 13.85 19.70 -10.39
CA SER A 342 14.38 18.37 -10.06
C SER A 342 14.30 17.37 -11.22
N TYR A 343 13.66 17.71 -12.34
CA TYR A 343 13.41 16.80 -13.47
C TYR A 343 14.66 16.11 -14.00
N LEU A 344 15.76 16.86 -14.19
CA LEU A 344 17.00 16.30 -14.71
C LEU A 344 17.63 15.32 -13.71
N GLY A 345 17.70 15.70 -12.43
CA GLY A 345 18.26 14.86 -11.38
C GLY A 345 17.47 13.57 -11.16
N VAL A 346 16.14 13.67 -11.15
CA VAL A 346 15.26 12.50 -11.06
C VAL A 346 15.44 11.59 -12.28
N ALA A 347 15.44 12.12 -13.50
CA ALA A 347 15.64 11.32 -14.71
C ALA A 347 17.01 10.60 -14.72
N LEU A 348 18.08 11.31 -14.37
CA LEU A 348 19.42 10.74 -14.27
C LEU A 348 19.51 9.70 -13.17
N SER A 349 18.88 9.92 -12.01
CA SER A 349 18.89 8.94 -10.92
C SER A 349 18.25 7.62 -11.35
N VAL A 350 17.12 7.66 -12.06
CA VAL A 350 16.45 6.46 -12.58
C VAL A 350 17.34 5.75 -13.61
N LEU A 351 17.89 6.50 -14.56
CA LEU A 351 18.74 5.98 -15.63
C LEU A 351 20.02 5.33 -15.09
N LEU A 352 20.74 6.04 -14.22
CA LEU A 352 22.01 5.60 -13.65
C LEU A 352 21.81 4.43 -12.69
N SER A 353 20.76 4.44 -11.87
CA SER A 353 20.36 3.28 -11.06
C SER A 353 20.12 2.05 -11.94
N ALA A 354 19.35 2.20 -13.02
CA ALA A 354 19.07 1.09 -13.94
C ALA A 354 20.34 0.57 -14.61
N ALA A 355 21.21 1.46 -15.08
CA ALA A 355 22.47 1.10 -15.72
C ALA A 355 23.38 0.33 -14.75
N VAL A 356 23.58 0.83 -13.54
CA VAL A 356 24.43 0.17 -12.53
C VAL A 356 23.86 -1.18 -12.15
N THR A 357 22.57 -1.29 -11.84
CA THR A 357 21.97 -2.59 -11.52
C THR A 357 22.05 -3.55 -12.70
N PHE A 358 21.84 -3.09 -13.93
CA PHE A 358 21.98 -3.92 -15.13
C PHE A 358 23.39 -4.50 -15.27
N PHE A 359 24.42 -3.67 -15.18
CA PHE A 359 25.81 -4.12 -15.39
C PHE A 359 26.29 -5.05 -14.27
N VAL A 360 25.97 -4.75 -13.00
CA VAL A 360 26.30 -5.64 -11.88
C VAL A 360 25.54 -6.96 -12.00
N SER A 361 24.25 -6.93 -12.33
CA SER A 361 23.44 -8.13 -12.55
C SER A 361 23.96 -8.96 -13.72
N MET A 362 24.35 -8.32 -14.83
CA MET A 362 24.98 -8.97 -15.98
C MET A 362 26.22 -9.77 -15.56
N ILE A 363 27.11 -9.18 -14.76
CA ILE A 363 28.32 -9.84 -14.28
C ILE A 363 27.95 -11.08 -13.45
N ILE A 364 27.02 -10.95 -12.51
CA ILE A 364 26.57 -12.04 -11.63
C ILE A 364 25.92 -13.18 -12.43
N LEU A 365 25.03 -12.84 -13.37
CA LEU A 365 24.33 -13.81 -14.22
C LEU A 365 25.31 -14.52 -15.15
N ARG A 366 26.25 -13.80 -15.79
CA ARG A 366 27.27 -14.42 -16.65
C ARG A 366 28.23 -15.31 -15.87
N ALA A 367 28.63 -14.91 -14.67
CA ALA A 367 29.53 -15.70 -13.82
C ALA A 367 28.90 -17.03 -13.37
N SER A 368 27.58 -17.07 -13.18
CA SER A 368 26.85 -18.27 -12.74
C SER A 368 26.20 -19.08 -13.87
N ARG A 369 26.19 -18.56 -15.11
CA ARG A 369 25.50 -19.14 -16.28
C ARG A 369 25.70 -20.64 -16.48
N LYS A 370 26.92 -21.16 -16.34
CA LYS A 370 27.21 -22.59 -16.54
C LYS A 370 26.49 -23.47 -15.52
N LYS A 371 26.42 -23.01 -14.27
CA LYS A 371 25.70 -23.72 -13.19
C LYS A 371 24.20 -23.65 -13.42
N ASP A 372 23.70 -22.51 -13.86
CA ASP A 372 22.26 -22.28 -14.07
C ASP A 372 21.71 -23.11 -15.23
N LEU A 373 22.46 -23.23 -16.33
CA LEU A 373 22.09 -24.10 -17.45
C LEU A 373 22.09 -25.59 -17.04
N ALA A 374 23.00 -26.00 -16.15
CA ALA A 374 23.02 -27.36 -15.63
C ALA A 374 21.83 -27.62 -14.69
N ALA A 375 21.47 -26.66 -13.84
CA ALA A 375 20.29 -26.74 -12.97
C ALA A 375 18.98 -26.80 -13.77
N GLU A 376 18.83 -25.96 -14.80
CA GLU A 376 17.66 -25.99 -15.68
C GLU A 376 17.58 -27.31 -16.47
N ALA A 377 18.71 -27.81 -16.97
CA ALA A 377 18.76 -29.12 -17.63
C ALA A 377 18.43 -30.28 -16.68
N ALA A 378 18.68 -30.11 -15.37
CA ALA A 378 18.25 -31.04 -14.33
C ALA A 378 16.78 -30.87 -13.90
N GLY A 379 16.05 -29.92 -14.52
CA GLY A 379 14.64 -29.67 -14.24
C GLY A 379 14.38 -28.78 -13.02
N GLU A 380 15.38 -28.06 -12.50
CA GLU A 380 15.18 -27.14 -11.38
C GLU A 380 14.40 -25.88 -11.82
N ASP A 381 13.23 -25.66 -11.23
CA ASP A 381 12.44 -24.44 -11.44
C ASP A 381 12.81 -23.34 -10.43
N ALA A 382 13.91 -22.66 -10.70
CA ALA A 382 14.40 -21.57 -9.85
C ALA A 382 13.40 -20.40 -9.74
N LEU A 383 12.66 -20.10 -10.81
CA LEU A 383 11.68 -19.01 -10.79
C LEU A 383 10.45 -19.40 -9.97
N GLY A 384 9.92 -20.62 -10.14
CA GLY A 384 8.83 -21.14 -9.32
C GLY A 384 9.19 -21.22 -7.83
N ALA A 385 10.40 -21.68 -7.51
CA ALA A 385 10.90 -21.68 -6.14
C ALA A 385 11.00 -20.26 -5.56
N ALA A 386 11.49 -19.29 -6.34
CA ALA A 386 11.55 -17.90 -5.93
C ALA A 386 10.15 -17.28 -5.76
N LEU A 387 9.19 -17.63 -6.62
CA LEU A 387 7.79 -17.20 -6.49
C LEU A 387 7.14 -17.77 -5.22
N ALA A 388 7.40 -19.03 -4.89
CA ALA A 388 6.96 -19.66 -3.65
C ALA A 388 7.59 -18.97 -2.43
N ALA A 389 8.89 -18.69 -2.47
CA ALA A 389 9.57 -17.92 -1.43
C ALA A 389 8.97 -16.51 -1.31
N ASN A 390 8.62 -15.87 -2.42
CA ASN A 390 7.98 -14.57 -2.44
C ASN A 390 6.58 -14.61 -1.78
N ALA A 391 5.78 -15.64 -2.08
CA ALA A 391 4.47 -15.83 -1.46
C ALA A 391 4.57 -16.09 0.05
N ALA A 392 5.52 -16.93 0.48
CA ALA A 392 5.80 -17.18 1.89
C ALA A 392 6.26 -15.90 2.61
N ASN A 393 7.14 -15.13 1.97
CA ASN A 393 7.64 -13.86 2.47
C ASN A 393 6.55 -12.78 2.60
N LYS A 394 5.51 -12.82 1.77
CA LYS A 394 4.39 -11.87 1.82
C LYS A 394 3.26 -12.31 2.77
N GLY A 395 3.26 -13.56 3.23
CA GLY A 395 2.22 -14.12 4.12
C GLY A 395 1.07 -14.84 3.41
N GLY A 396 1.31 -15.40 2.22
CA GLY A 396 0.43 -16.40 1.59
C GLY A 396 -0.20 -15.98 0.25
N GLU A 397 -0.38 -14.69 -0.02
CA GLU A 397 -0.98 -14.21 -1.27
C GLU A 397 -0.03 -13.28 -2.05
N SER A 398 0.62 -13.81 -3.08
CA SER A 398 1.40 -13.01 -4.03
C SER A 398 0.73 -12.98 -5.40
N ARG A 399 0.19 -11.81 -5.78
CA ARG A 399 -0.36 -11.53 -7.13
C ARG A 399 0.70 -11.60 -8.24
N VAL A 400 1.98 -11.70 -7.88
CA VAL A 400 3.12 -11.67 -8.81
C VAL A 400 3.15 -12.89 -9.72
N GLY A 401 2.83 -14.10 -9.23
CA GLY A 401 2.82 -15.31 -10.06
C GLY A 401 1.80 -15.24 -11.19
N SER A 402 0.57 -14.82 -10.88
CA SER A 402 -0.49 -14.63 -11.86
C SER A 402 -0.16 -13.56 -12.91
N LEU A 403 0.47 -12.45 -12.49
CA LEU A 403 0.91 -11.38 -13.41
C LEU A 403 2.07 -11.78 -14.33
N LEU A 404 2.88 -12.77 -13.92
CA LEU A 404 3.97 -13.31 -14.72
C LEU A 404 3.54 -14.46 -15.65
N GLY A 405 2.26 -14.84 -15.63
CA GLY A 405 1.69 -15.85 -16.52
C GLY A 405 2.12 -17.29 -16.23
N THR A 406 2.59 -17.58 -15.00
CA THR A 406 3.12 -18.90 -14.62
C THR A 406 2.06 -19.90 -14.14
N ASP A 407 0.77 -19.55 -14.18
CA ASP A 407 -0.34 -20.43 -13.74
C ASP A 407 -0.75 -21.49 -14.80
N ALA A 408 0.06 -21.71 -15.84
CA ALA A 408 -0.14 -22.78 -16.81
C ALA A 408 0.37 -24.13 -16.27
N GLY A 409 -0.30 -24.71 -15.27
CA GLY A 409 0.16 -25.97 -14.69
C GLY A 409 -0.74 -26.71 -13.70
N ALA A 410 -1.97 -26.28 -13.45
CA ALA A 410 -2.92 -27.04 -12.63
C ALA A 410 -4.02 -27.64 -13.52
N SER A 411 -3.78 -28.86 -13.99
CA SER A 411 -4.79 -29.70 -14.62
C SER A 411 -5.96 -29.89 -13.63
N ALA A 412 -7.13 -29.38 -14.00
CA ALA A 412 -8.34 -29.45 -13.19
C ALA A 412 -8.90 -30.88 -13.18
N THR A 413 -8.62 -31.65 -12.14
CA THR A 413 -9.47 -32.77 -11.74
C THR A 413 -10.62 -32.22 -10.91
N ALA A 414 -11.69 -31.82 -11.60
CA ALA A 414 -12.93 -31.38 -10.99
C ALA A 414 -13.67 -32.58 -10.37
N THR A 415 -13.63 -32.70 -9.05
CA THR A 415 -14.60 -33.47 -8.27
C THR A 415 -15.91 -32.69 -8.22
N ALA A 416 -16.88 -33.12 -9.00
CA ALA A 416 -18.25 -32.62 -8.95
C ALA A 416 -18.94 -33.06 -7.65
N ALA A 417 -19.38 -32.10 -6.84
CA ALA A 417 -20.35 -32.35 -5.77
C ALA A 417 -21.27 -31.13 -5.59
N GLY A 418 -22.51 -31.29 -6.08
CA GLY A 418 -23.72 -30.86 -5.36
C GLY A 418 -24.35 -29.52 -5.74
N GLY A 419 -25.53 -29.61 -6.39
CA GLY A 419 -26.60 -28.62 -6.22
C GLY A 419 -27.22 -28.04 -7.49
N VAL A 420 -27.92 -28.87 -8.26
CA VAL A 420 -28.85 -28.38 -9.29
C VAL A 420 -30.11 -27.87 -8.59
N ALA A 421 -30.35 -26.56 -8.69
CA ALA A 421 -31.66 -25.94 -8.48
C ALA A 421 -31.99 -25.10 -9.72
N THR A 422 -33.12 -25.44 -10.33
CA THR A 422 -33.88 -24.74 -11.39
C THR A 422 -33.32 -23.41 -11.90
N ALA A 423 -32.85 -23.43 -13.16
CA ALA A 423 -32.24 -22.31 -13.87
C ALA A 423 -33.22 -21.14 -14.10
N ALA A 424 -33.27 -20.20 -13.15
CA ALA A 424 -33.68 -18.83 -13.44
C ALA A 424 -32.61 -18.17 -14.33
N LYS A 425 -33.06 -17.34 -15.27
CA LYS A 425 -32.18 -16.60 -16.18
C LYS A 425 -31.39 -15.58 -15.36
N LEU A 426 -30.06 -15.64 -15.46
CA LEU A 426 -29.18 -14.73 -14.72
C LEU A 426 -29.07 -13.39 -15.47
N GLU A 427 -29.68 -12.33 -14.93
CA GLU A 427 -29.62 -10.96 -15.47
C GLU A 427 -29.00 -9.98 -14.47
N ASN A 428 -29.19 -10.20 -13.17
CA ASN A 428 -28.66 -9.37 -12.09
C ASN A 428 -27.68 -10.16 -11.20
N ILE A 429 -26.39 -9.89 -11.37
CA ILE A 429 -25.30 -10.49 -10.58
C ILE A 429 -24.70 -9.46 -9.62
N VAL A 430 -24.63 -9.78 -8.33
CA VAL A 430 -24.08 -8.88 -7.30
C VAL A 430 -22.91 -9.51 -6.58
N PHE A 431 -21.82 -8.76 -6.50
CA PHE A 431 -20.71 -9.04 -5.59
C PHE A 431 -20.98 -8.40 -4.23
N ALA A 432 -21.11 -9.21 -3.19
CA ALA A 432 -21.43 -8.71 -1.85
C ALA A 432 -20.25 -8.86 -0.88
N CYS A 433 -19.92 -7.78 -0.19
CA CYS A 433 -19.00 -7.77 0.95
C CYS A 433 -19.62 -6.95 2.09
N ASP A 434 -19.01 -6.92 3.28
CA ASP A 434 -19.62 -6.29 4.46
C ASP A 434 -19.92 -4.79 4.24
N ALA A 435 -18.98 -4.05 3.63
CA ALA A 435 -19.10 -2.61 3.38
C ALA A 435 -19.54 -2.25 1.95
N GLY A 436 -19.67 -3.21 1.04
CA GLY A 436 -20.03 -2.98 -0.36
C GLY A 436 -18.99 -2.26 -1.23
N MET A 437 -17.79 -1.99 -0.71
CA MET A 437 -16.69 -1.34 -1.40
C MET A 437 -15.40 -2.17 -1.30
N GLY A 438 -14.46 -1.99 -2.23
CA GLY A 438 -13.15 -2.67 -2.21
C GLY A 438 -13.06 -3.88 -3.14
N SER A 439 -12.69 -5.05 -2.60
CA SER A 439 -12.42 -6.27 -3.37
C SER A 439 -13.61 -6.80 -4.18
N SER A 440 -14.85 -6.57 -3.69
CA SER A 440 -16.09 -6.90 -4.40
C SER A 440 -16.30 -6.07 -5.68
N ALA A 441 -15.93 -4.78 -5.66
CA ALA A 441 -16.01 -3.90 -6.84
C ALA A 441 -15.00 -4.32 -7.92
N MET A 442 -13.81 -4.78 -7.51
CA MET A 442 -12.83 -5.33 -8.44
C MET A 442 -13.27 -6.67 -9.02
N GLY A 443 -13.85 -7.58 -8.22
CA GLY A 443 -14.43 -8.83 -8.70
C GLY A 443 -15.56 -8.62 -9.71
N ALA A 444 -16.45 -7.67 -9.42
CA ALA A 444 -17.50 -7.24 -10.36
C ALA A 444 -16.94 -6.74 -11.69
N SER A 445 -15.84 -5.98 -11.65
CA SER A 445 -15.16 -5.50 -12.86
C SER A 445 -14.51 -6.63 -13.66
N VAL A 446 -13.91 -7.62 -12.99
CA VAL A 446 -13.33 -8.81 -13.64
C VAL A 446 -14.42 -9.63 -14.34
N LEU A 447 -15.52 -9.93 -13.65
CA LEU A 447 -16.61 -10.72 -14.24
C LEU A 447 -17.27 -9.98 -15.41
N ARG A 448 -17.50 -8.67 -15.29
CA ARG A 448 -18.03 -7.82 -16.38
C ARG A 448 -17.14 -7.88 -17.62
N ASN A 449 -15.82 -7.82 -17.44
CA ASN A 449 -14.87 -7.93 -18.55
C ASN A 449 -14.88 -9.33 -19.18
N LYS A 450 -15.04 -10.40 -18.39
CA LYS A 450 -15.16 -11.77 -18.92
C LYS A 450 -16.47 -11.97 -19.71
N LEU A 451 -17.60 -11.50 -19.20
CA LEU A 451 -18.89 -11.55 -19.90
C LEU A 451 -18.85 -10.77 -21.22
N LYS A 452 -18.27 -9.56 -21.21
CA LYS A 452 -18.10 -8.76 -22.42
C LYS A 452 -17.23 -9.45 -23.47
N LYS A 453 -16.16 -10.15 -23.06
CA LYS A 453 -15.32 -10.96 -23.96
C LYS A 453 -16.06 -12.17 -24.53
N ALA A 454 -17.02 -12.72 -23.78
CA ALA A 454 -17.90 -13.79 -24.23
C ALA A 454 -19.10 -13.31 -25.07
N GLY A 455 -19.18 -12.01 -25.40
CA GLY A 455 -20.25 -11.44 -26.23
C GLY A 455 -21.56 -11.17 -25.48
N ILE A 456 -21.56 -11.24 -24.15
CA ILE A 456 -22.76 -11.06 -23.32
C ILE A 456 -22.78 -9.63 -22.77
N THR A 457 -23.74 -8.81 -23.22
CA THR A 457 -23.90 -7.41 -22.80
C THR A 457 -25.12 -7.16 -21.92
N ASP A 458 -26.09 -8.07 -21.93
CA ASP A 458 -27.43 -7.84 -21.36
C ASP A 458 -27.54 -8.31 -19.89
N VAL A 459 -26.40 -8.37 -19.18
CA VAL A 459 -26.31 -8.81 -17.79
C VAL A 459 -25.68 -7.71 -16.92
N SER A 460 -26.42 -7.29 -15.89
CA SER A 460 -26.00 -6.29 -14.93
C SER A 460 -25.11 -6.92 -13.84
N VAL A 461 -23.84 -6.52 -13.79
CA VAL A 461 -22.90 -6.90 -12.72
C VAL A 461 -22.56 -5.70 -11.82
N ARG A 462 -22.98 -5.75 -10.56
CA ARG A 462 -22.84 -4.67 -9.55
C ARG A 462 -22.15 -5.17 -8.28
N ASN A 463 -21.75 -4.26 -7.40
CA ASN A 463 -21.27 -4.58 -6.05
C ASN A 463 -22.12 -3.85 -5.02
N LEU A 464 -22.48 -4.53 -3.92
CA LEU A 464 -23.30 -3.98 -2.84
C LEU A 464 -22.81 -4.44 -1.47
N ALA A 465 -23.16 -3.71 -0.43
CA ALA A 465 -23.00 -4.17 0.94
C ALA A 465 -24.01 -5.28 1.23
N ILE A 466 -23.64 -6.29 2.02
CA ILE A 466 -24.57 -7.39 2.40
C ILE A 466 -25.85 -6.84 3.04
N ALA A 467 -25.75 -5.72 3.76
CA ALA A 467 -26.88 -5.04 4.37
C ALA A 467 -27.92 -4.51 3.35
N ASN A 468 -27.50 -4.28 2.10
CA ASN A 468 -28.29 -3.67 1.03
C ASN A 468 -28.70 -4.68 -0.06
N LEU A 469 -28.55 -5.99 0.19
CA LEU A 469 -29.03 -7.01 -0.73
C LEU A 469 -30.56 -7.04 -0.76
N THR A 470 -31.11 -7.19 -1.96
CA THR A 470 -32.54 -7.17 -2.27
C THR A 470 -32.92 -8.44 -3.04
N ASP A 471 -34.19 -8.84 -2.98
CA ASP A 471 -34.65 -10.13 -3.52
C ASP A 471 -34.77 -10.18 -5.07
N ASP A 472 -34.49 -9.06 -5.77
CA ASP A 472 -34.43 -8.98 -7.24
C ASP A 472 -33.09 -9.45 -7.83
N ILE A 473 -32.18 -9.93 -6.98
CA ILE A 473 -30.85 -10.39 -7.37
C ILE A 473 -30.90 -11.89 -7.72
N ASP A 474 -30.41 -12.25 -8.91
CA ASP A 474 -30.41 -13.65 -9.36
C ASP A 474 -29.21 -14.45 -8.84
N LEU A 475 -28.05 -13.79 -8.73
CA LEU A 475 -26.80 -14.41 -8.27
C LEU A 475 -26.02 -13.48 -7.35
N VAL A 476 -25.67 -13.97 -6.17
CA VAL A 476 -24.79 -13.30 -5.21
C VAL A 476 -23.45 -14.02 -5.13
N ILE A 477 -22.35 -13.28 -5.29
CA ILE A 477 -20.98 -13.78 -5.15
C ILE A 477 -20.36 -13.17 -3.90
N THR A 478 -19.94 -14.02 -2.96
CA THR A 478 -19.34 -13.61 -1.67
C THR A 478 -18.06 -14.38 -1.36
N GLN A 479 -17.25 -13.86 -0.44
CA GLN A 479 -16.23 -14.69 0.22
C GLN A 479 -16.90 -15.77 1.07
N LYS A 480 -16.25 -16.93 1.22
CA LYS A 480 -16.78 -18.09 1.99
C LYS A 480 -17.34 -17.71 3.36
N GLU A 481 -16.64 -16.83 4.09
CA GLU A 481 -17.00 -16.39 5.45
C GLU A 481 -18.27 -15.53 5.49
N LEU A 482 -18.68 -14.96 4.35
CA LEU A 482 -19.80 -14.03 4.23
C LEU A 482 -21.03 -14.64 3.57
N THR A 483 -20.90 -15.83 2.98
CA THR A 483 -21.98 -16.49 2.21
C THR A 483 -23.20 -16.78 3.07
N ASP A 484 -23.03 -17.29 4.28
CA ASP A 484 -24.17 -17.63 5.14
C ASP A 484 -24.97 -16.39 5.54
N ARG A 485 -24.29 -15.26 5.74
CA ARG A 485 -24.93 -13.97 6.05
C ARG A 485 -25.65 -13.38 4.83
N ALA A 486 -25.12 -13.57 3.63
CA ALA A 486 -25.79 -13.18 2.39
C ALA A 486 -27.05 -14.04 2.11
N LYS A 487 -26.97 -15.36 2.36
CA LYS A 487 -28.12 -16.29 2.23
C LYS A 487 -29.29 -15.90 3.15
N GLN A 488 -29.01 -15.38 4.34
CA GLN A 488 -30.05 -14.89 5.25
C GLN A 488 -30.79 -13.66 4.72
N LYS A 489 -30.15 -12.86 3.85
CA LYS A 489 -30.72 -11.63 3.29
C LYS A 489 -31.48 -11.87 1.99
N THR A 490 -30.93 -12.68 1.10
CA THR A 490 -31.53 -13.00 -0.20
C THR A 490 -31.54 -14.52 -0.40
N PRO A 491 -32.46 -15.24 0.26
CA PRO A 491 -32.48 -16.71 0.25
C PRO A 491 -32.84 -17.31 -1.13
N ASN A 492 -33.52 -16.53 -1.98
CA ASN A 492 -33.99 -16.96 -3.29
C ASN A 492 -32.93 -16.80 -4.40
N ALA A 493 -31.89 -16.01 -4.17
CA ALA A 493 -30.79 -15.84 -5.12
C ALA A 493 -29.88 -17.08 -5.15
N GLN A 494 -29.24 -17.36 -6.29
CA GLN A 494 -28.14 -18.30 -6.33
C GLN A 494 -26.95 -17.72 -5.55
N HIS A 495 -26.22 -18.53 -4.77
CA HIS A 495 -25.05 -18.09 -4.01
C HIS A 495 -23.79 -18.83 -4.44
N VAL A 496 -22.76 -18.08 -4.85
CA VAL A 496 -21.45 -18.61 -5.19
C VAL A 496 -20.41 -18.08 -4.20
N SER A 497 -19.72 -19.00 -3.55
CA SER A 497 -18.63 -18.67 -2.62
C SER A 497 -17.30 -18.71 -3.33
N VAL A 498 -16.49 -17.67 -3.17
CA VAL A 498 -15.12 -17.59 -3.66
C VAL A 498 -14.14 -17.44 -2.50
N ASP A 499 -12.91 -17.89 -2.69
CA ASP A 499 -11.84 -17.65 -1.71
C ASP A 499 -11.35 -16.19 -1.79
N ASN A 500 -11.23 -15.65 -3.01
CA ASN A 500 -10.85 -14.27 -3.27
C ASN A 500 -11.61 -13.72 -4.48
N PHE A 501 -11.98 -12.44 -4.41
CA PHE A 501 -12.71 -11.76 -5.48
C PHE A 501 -11.88 -11.48 -6.74
N MET A 502 -10.55 -11.50 -6.64
CA MET A 502 -9.69 -11.10 -7.76
C MET A 502 -9.41 -12.22 -8.76
N ASN A 503 -9.34 -13.46 -8.28
CA ASN A 503 -9.00 -14.61 -9.13
C ASN A 503 -9.69 -15.86 -8.59
N SER A 504 -10.84 -16.18 -9.17
CA SER A 504 -11.55 -17.41 -8.86
C SER A 504 -11.89 -18.16 -10.16
N PRO A 505 -11.54 -19.45 -10.27
CA PRO A 505 -11.96 -20.28 -11.42
C PRO A 505 -13.49 -20.39 -11.51
N ARG A 506 -14.19 -20.14 -10.40
CA ARG A 506 -15.67 -20.06 -10.35
C ARG A 506 -16.24 -18.99 -11.29
N TYR A 507 -15.46 -17.99 -11.69
CA TYR A 507 -15.95 -16.97 -12.64
C TYR A 507 -16.14 -17.53 -14.03
N ASP A 508 -15.30 -18.48 -14.45
CA ASP A 508 -15.47 -19.12 -15.74
C ASP A 508 -16.69 -20.05 -15.74
N GLU A 509 -16.99 -20.69 -14.60
CA GLU A 509 -18.25 -21.43 -14.39
C GLU A 509 -19.47 -20.51 -14.53
N VAL A 510 -19.45 -19.35 -13.86
CA VAL A 510 -20.56 -18.36 -13.94
C VAL A 510 -20.70 -17.83 -15.36
N VAL A 511 -19.60 -17.50 -16.06
CA VAL A 511 -19.64 -17.04 -17.45
C VAL A 511 -20.24 -18.11 -18.36
N ASN A 512 -19.84 -19.37 -18.21
CA ASN A 512 -20.38 -20.48 -19.00
C ASN A 512 -21.88 -20.72 -18.69
N GLN A 513 -22.28 -20.59 -17.43
CA GLN A 513 -23.68 -20.69 -17.02
C GLN A 513 -24.53 -19.58 -17.66
N VAL A 514 -24.05 -18.34 -17.62
CA VAL A 514 -24.72 -17.20 -18.25
C VAL A 514 -24.73 -17.35 -19.79
N ALA A 515 -23.63 -17.77 -20.40
CA ALA A 515 -23.54 -18.01 -21.85
C ALA A 515 -24.53 -19.07 -22.33
N ALA A 516 -24.73 -20.13 -21.56
CA ALA A 516 -25.70 -21.19 -21.87
C ALA A 516 -27.16 -20.69 -21.80
N GLN A 517 -27.43 -19.61 -21.06
CA GLN A 517 -28.76 -19.01 -20.90
C GLN A 517 -29.03 -17.83 -21.86
N HIS A 518 -27.97 -17.26 -22.44
CA HIS A 518 -28.01 -16.14 -23.37
C HIS A 518 -27.28 -16.51 -24.68
N PRO A 519 -27.85 -17.40 -25.52
CA PRO A 519 -27.26 -17.71 -26.81
C PRO A 519 -27.14 -16.43 -27.65
N THR A 520 -25.94 -16.12 -28.09
CA THR A 520 -25.67 -15.01 -29.01
C THR A 520 -26.24 -15.41 -30.37
N ASP A 521 -27.24 -14.67 -30.87
CA ASP A 521 -27.66 -14.77 -32.28
C ASP A 521 -26.47 -14.35 -33.16
N GLN A 522 -25.67 -15.33 -33.59
CA GLN A 522 -24.74 -15.17 -34.69
C GLN A 522 -25.47 -15.56 -35.98
N ALA A 523 -25.93 -14.54 -36.71
CA ALA A 523 -26.10 -14.54 -38.15
C ALA A 523 -25.18 -13.46 -38.75
#